data_AF-A4X6F5-F1
#
_entry.id   AF-A4X6F5-F1
#
_cell.length_a   1.000
_cell.length_b   1.000
_cell.length_c   1.000
_cell.angle_alpha   90.00
_cell.angle_beta   90.00
_cell.angle_gamma   90.00
#
_symmetry.space_group_name_H-M   'P 1'
#
loop_
_entity.id
_entity.type
_entity.pdbx_description
1 polymer ?
#
loop_
_entity_poly.entity_id
_entity_poly.type
_entity_poly.pdbx_seq_one_letter_code
_entity_poly.pdbx_strand_id
1 'polypeptide(L)'
;MLTTLGPHRWRRRAAGLLAAALVTAITAITATSLPANVQASPPGDRDVTAVLFEWRFDSIARACQDTLGPKGYGFVQVSPPQEHIQGWQWWTSYQPVSYDISSRLGDRNAFRAMTEACHGAGVKVIVDAVINHMTAGSGTGTGGTNYNKYDYPGFYQVQDFHSCRKHISDYRNRYDVQECELLGLADLNTGSDYVRGRIAGYLNDLLSLGADGFRIDAAKHIAASDLAAIRSRMSNPNAYWIQEVIYGAGEAVQPSEYLGTGDVQEFRYARDLKRVFQNEKLAYLRNYGEGWGYLSSGKAGVFVNNHDTERNGETLSYKNGSDYTLANVFMLAWPYGTPHVHSGYEFSDRDAGPPNGGHVNACYSDGWTCQHAWRQIANMVGFRNAAAGTGVTNWWDNGNDQIAFGRGDRAFVAINQEGGTLTRTFQTSLPAGTYCDVQHGDPTTSGGCTGPTYTVNSSGQFAASIGPGDAVALYRGAAGSPTPDPSQSPSDRVNVTFAVTATTVWGQNIFVVGDHPDLGSWNPDRALPMSAASYPQWRLTTPLPSGSAIQYKYIRKESNGHVTWESGNNRTATIPNSGTLTLTDNWRN
;
A
#
# COMPACT_ATOMS: atom_id res chain seq x y z
N MET A 1 -57.66 24.91 34.21
CA MET A 1 -58.86 25.72 33.93
C MET A 1 -58.46 26.92 33.08
N LEU A 2 -59.38 27.42 32.24
CA LEU A 2 -59.47 28.74 31.55
C LEU A 2 -58.17 29.56 31.30
N THR A 3 -57.74 29.91 30.08
CA THR A 3 -58.34 30.81 29.03
C THR A 3 -58.64 32.23 29.57
N THR A 4 -58.18 33.38 29.05
CA THR A 4 -58.26 34.03 27.70
C THR A 4 -57.40 35.35 27.71
N LEU A 5 -57.05 36.12 26.66
CA LEU A 5 -57.02 36.10 25.16
C LEU A 5 -56.17 37.30 24.64
N GLY A 6 -55.98 37.44 23.31
CA GLY A 6 -55.56 38.71 22.63
C GLY A 6 -56.79 39.49 22.10
N PRO A 7 -56.82 40.06 20.86
CA PRO A 7 -55.74 40.50 19.94
C PRO A 7 -56.06 41.79 19.10
N HIS A 8 -55.10 42.31 18.30
CA HIS A 8 -55.32 43.19 17.11
C HIS A 8 -54.14 42.96 16.13
N ARG A 9 -54.19 42.60 14.82
CA ARG A 9 -55.03 42.94 13.63
C ARG A 9 -54.96 44.45 13.29
N TRP A 10 -54.62 44.89 12.06
CA TRP A 10 -55.21 44.62 10.72
C TRP A 10 -54.11 44.53 9.61
N ARG A 11 -54.19 43.69 8.55
CA ARG A 11 -54.85 43.85 7.20
C ARG A 11 -54.33 45.06 6.37
N ARG A 12 -54.09 44.99 5.05
CA ARG A 12 -54.57 44.04 3.99
C ARG A 12 -53.66 43.99 2.73
N ARG A 13 -53.93 43.01 1.84
CA ARG A 13 -53.22 42.65 0.58
C ARG A 13 -53.33 43.69 -0.56
N ALA A 14 -52.37 43.67 -1.49
CA ALA A 14 -52.56 43.88 -2.93
C ALA A 14 -51.47 43.11 -3.72
N ALA A 15 -51.64 42.91 -5.04
CA ALA A 15 -50.67 42.24 -5.91
C ALA A 15 -50.64 42.90 -7.30
N GLY A 16 -49.50 42.83 -8.01
CA GLY A 16 -49.33 43.36 -9.37
C GLY A 16 -48.05 42.85 -10.03
N LEU A 17 -48.10 42.62 -11.33
CA LEU A 17 -47.00 42.16 -12.18
C LEU A 17 -46.65 43.26 -13.20
N LEU A 18 -45.36 43.50 -13.49
CA LEU A 18 -44.75 43.45 -14.84
C LEU A 18 -43.39 44.18 -14.95
N ALA A 19 -42.67 43.80 -16.01
CA ALA A 19 -41.66 44.58 -16.75
C ALA A 19 -40.35 45.02 -16.06
N ALA A 20 -39.35 44.15 -16.25
CA ALA A 20 -37.92 44.40 -16.40
C ALA A 20 -37.39 45.84 -16.61
N ALA A 21 -36.26 46.13 -15.96
CA ALA A 21 -35.19 46.98 -16.49
C ALA A 21 -33.84 46.30 -16.21
N LEU A 22 -32.97 46.17 -17.22
CA LEU A 22 -31.68 45.48 -17.12
C LEU A 22 -30.55 46.51 -16.98
N VAL A 23 -29.80 46.48 -15.88
CA VAL A 23 -28.51 47.19 -15.75
C VAL A 23 -27.50 46.24 -15.13
N THR A 24 -26.44 45.93 -15.86
CA THR A 24 -25.39 44.99 -15.46
C THR A 24 -24.38 45.62 -14.52
N ALA A 25 -24.44 45.30 -13.23
CA ALA A 25 -23.32 45.48 -12.32
C ALA A 25 -22.40 44.25 -12.41
N ILE A 26 -21.23 44.39 -13.03
CA ILE A 26 -20.22 43.31 -13.08
C ILE A 26 -19.47 43.29 -11.75
N THR A 27 -20.04 42.62 -10.75
CA THR A 27 -19.25 42.12 -9.61
C THR A 27 -18.47 40.90 -10.08
N ALA A 28 -17.15 41.05 -10.21
CA ALA A 28 -16.26 39.94 -10.50
C ALA A 28 -16.25 38.98 -9.30
N ILE A 29 -17.12 37.97 -9.32
CA ILE A 29 -17.02 36.83 -8.42
C ILE A 29 -15.74 36.10 -8.80
N THR A 30 -14.68 36.33 -8.02
CA THR A 30 -13.49 35.49 -8.04
C THR A 30 -13.94 34.07 -7.73
N ALA A 31 -13.93 33.20 -8.73
CA ALA A 31 -14.24 31.79 -8.54
C ALA A 31 -13.24 31.22 -7.54
N THR A 32 -13.68 31.00 -6.30
CA THR A 32 -12.89 30.31 -5.28
C THR A 32 -12.55 28.94 -5.84
N SER A 33 -11.26 28.70 -6.07
CA SER A 33 -10.77 27.40 -6.52
C SER A 33 -11.33 26.32 -5.59
N LEU A 34 -11.98 25.32 -6.18
CA LEU A 34 -12.32 24.09 -5.47
C LEU A 34 -11.04 23.57 -4.78
N PRO A 35 -11.13 23.02 -3.56
CA PRO A 35 -9.96 22.47 -2.90
C PRO A 35 -9.29 21.44 -3.81
N ALA A 36 -7.96 21.41 -3.80
CA ALA A 36 -7.20 20.44 -4.58
C ALA A 36 -7.70 19.02 -4.25
N ASN A 37 -7.79 18.15 -5.27
CA ASN A 37 -8.14 16.75 -5.07
C ASN A 37 -7.07 16.08 -4.20
N VAL A 38 -7.34 15.99 -2.90
CA VAL A 38 -6.45 15.34 -1.93
C VAL A 38 -6.28 13.88 -2.36
N GLN A 39 -5.03 13.47 -2.57
CA GLN A 39 -4.67 12.11 -2.93
C GLN A 39 -5.16 11.16 -1.82
N ALA A 40 -6.27 10.48 -2.10
CA ALA A 40 -6.84 9.40 -1.31
C ALA A 40 -6.36 8.07 -1.89
N SER A 41 -5.99 7.12 -1.04
CA SER A 41 -5.12 5.97 -1.35
C SER A 41 -3.70 6.36 -1.82
N PRO A 42 -2.69 5.49 -1.59
CA PRO A 42 -1.33 5.70 -2.07
C PRO A 42 -1.24 5.85 -3.61
N PRO A 43 -0.34 6.69 -4.14
CA PRO A 43 -0.23 6.93 -5.58
C PRO A 43 0.50 5.79 -6.34
N GLY A 44 -0.25 4.88 -6.96
CA GLY A 44 0.25 3.90 -7.93
C GLY A 44 -0.62 2.63 -8.05
N ASP A 45 -0.24 1.72 -8.95
CA ASP A 45 -0.93 0.42 -9.15
C ASP A 45 -0.61 -0.64 -8.08
N ARG A 46 0.15 -0.26 -7.04
CA ARG A 46 0.60 -1.11 -5.92
C ARG A 46 0.32 -0.37 -4.63
N ASP A 47 -0.56 -0.89 -3.79
CA ASP A 47 -1.08 -0.19 -2.60
C ASP A 47 -0.62 -0.76 -1.25
N VAL A 48 0.19 -1.83 -1.26
CA VAL A 48 0.73 -2.44 -0.03
C VAL A 48 1.96 -1.69 0.47
N THR A 49 1.94 -1.36 1.75
CA THR A 49 3.05 -0.79 2.52
C THR A 49 3.69 -1.87 3.40
N ALA A 50 5.02 -2.04 3.34
CA ALA A 50 5.78 -2.75 4.38
C ALA A 50 6.19 -1.75 5.47
N VAL A 51 5.76 -1.94 6.71
CA VAL A 51 6.21 -1.10 7.84
C VAL A 51 7.43 -1.76 8.47
N LEU A 52 8.63 -1.22 8.22
CA LEU A 52 9.90 -1.74 8.72
C LEU A 52 10.28 -1.04 10.03
N PHE A 53 9.68 -1.51 11.11
CA PHE A 53 9.69 -0.84 12.41
C PHE A 53 11.04 -0.95 13.13
N GLU A 54 11.64 0.20 13.44
CA GLU A 54 12.99 0.38 14.02
C GLU A 54 14.14 -0.21 13.18
N TRP A 55 13.95 -0.38 11.87
CA TRP A 55 15.02 -0.79 10.94
C TRP A 55 15.94 0.38 10.58
N ARG A 56 17.25 0.17 10.61
CA ARG A 56 18.24 1.15 10.10
C ARG A 56 18.08 1.39 8.60
N PHE A 57 18.32 2.62 8.15
CA PHE A 57 18.12 3.00 6.75
C PHE A 57 18.98 2.16 5.78
N ASP A 58 20.20 1.78 6.16
CA ASP A 58 21.06 0.88 5.38
C ASP A 58 20.44 -0.51 5.15
N SER A 59 19.65 -0.98 6.12
CA SER A 59 19.01 -2.30 6.11
C SER A 59 17.69 -2.27 5.34
N ILE A 60 16.96 -1.14 5.42
CA ILE A 60 15.78 -0.85 4.58
C ILE A 60 16.18 -0.77 3.09
N ALA A 61 17.30 -0.10 2.78
CA ALA A 61 17.82 0.00 1.41
C ALA A 61 18.05 -1.37 0.75
N ARG A 62 18.62 -2.33 1.50
CA ARG A 62 18.77 -3.73 1.07
C ARG A 62 17.41 -4.41 0.91
N ALA A 63 16.55 -4.37 1.93
CA ALA A 63 15.23 -4.99 1.89
C ALA A 63 14.36 -4.49 0.71
N CYS A 64 14.48 -3.21 0.34
CA CYS A 64 13.84 -2.65 -0.85
C CYS A 64 14.24 -3.36 -2.14
N GLN A 65 15.54 -3.60 -2.34
CA GLN A 65 16.10 -4.24 -3.55
C GLN A 65 15.90 -5.75 -3.54
N ASP A 66 16.17 -6.41 -2.41
CA ASP A 66 16.19 -7.88 -2.29
C ASP A 66 14.78 -8.49 -2.18
N THR A 67 13.84 -7.80 -1.52
CA THR A 67 12.51 -8.34 -1.19
C THR A 67 11.36 -7.46 -1.69
N LEU A 68 11.29 -6.18 -1.29
CA LEU A 68 10.07 -5.39 -1.43
C LEU A 68 9.71 -5.09 -2.90
N GLY A 69 10.67 -4.60 -3.68
CA GLY A 69 10.51 -4.36 -5.12
C GLY A 69 10.16 -5.63 -5.89
N PRO A 70 10.94 -6.73 -5.74
CA PRO A 70 10.67 -8.04 -6.37
C PRO A 70 9.32 -8.67 -6.01
N LYS A 71 8.87 -8.57 -4.75
CA LYS A 71 7.55 -9.07 -4.32
C LYS A 71 6.40 -8.13 -4.66
N GLY A 72 6.70 -6.92 -5.13
CA GLY A 72 5.71 -5.99 -5.66
C GLY A 72 5.07 -5.06 -4.63
N TYR A 73 5.72 -4.81 -3.49
CA TYR A 73 5.27 -3.76 -2.58
C TYR A 73 5.27 -2.41 -3.31
N GLY A 74 4.33 -1.53 -2.96
CA GLY A 74 4.30 -0.16 -3.47
C GLY A 74 5.13 0.78 -2.61
N PHE A 75 5.12 0.55 -1.28
CA PHE A 75 5.65 1.46 -0.29
C PHE A 75 6.41 0.73 0.82
N VAL A 76 7.37 1.43 1.42
CA VAL A 76 7.96 1.13 2.72
C VAL A 76 7.66 2.27 3.68
N GLN A 77 7.19 1.96 4.90
CA GLN A 77 7.12 2.93 6.00
C GLN A 77 8.34 2.72 6.91
N VAL A 78 9.05 3.81 7.20
CA VAL A 78 10.24 3.83 8.06
C VAL A 78 9.91 4.52 9.39
N SER A 79 10.48 4.01 10.50
CA SER A 79 10.37 4.63 11.83
C SER A 79 10.95 6.07 11.88
N PRO A 80 10.61 6.87 12.91
CA PRO A 80 10.88 8.31 12.91
C PRO A 80 12.38 8.65 12.74
N PRO A 81 12.76 9.45 11.73
CA PRO A 81 14.16 9.64 11.35
C PRO A 81 14.87 10.79 12.10
N GLN A 82 14.12 11.65 12.78
CA GLN A 82 14.65 12.82 13.48
C GLN A 82 15.45 12.46 14.74
N GLU A 83 16.28 13.41 15.19
CA GLU A 83 16.97 13.32 16.48
C GLU A 83 15.97 13.15 17.62
N HIS A 84 16.24 12.15 18.46
CA HIS A 84 15.37 11.78 19.56
C HIS A 84 16.17 11.58 20.85
N ILE A 85 15.49 11.32 21.97
CA ILE A 85 16.16 11.12 23.26
C ILE A 85 17.03 9.86 23.25
N GLN A 86 18.13 9.87 24.02
CA GLN A 86 18.95 8.68 24.23
C GLN A 86 18.23 7.66 25.11
N GLY A 87 18.38 6.38 24.76
CA GLY A 87 17.80 5.23 25.44
C GLY A 87 17.75 4.02 24.49
N TRP A 88 17.43 2.84 24.99
CA TRP A 88 17.39 1.63 24.16
C TRP A 88 15.98 1.33 23.64
N GLN A 89 14.97 1.57 24.50
CA GLN A 89 13.55 1.33 24.25
C GLN A 89 13.05 1.97 22.95
N TRP A 90 12.14 1.30 22.25
CA TRP A 90 11.64 1.75 20.93
C TRP A 90 10.92 3.11 21.00
N TRP A 91 10.18 3.36 22.07
CA TRP A 91 9.40 4.59 22.23
C TRP A 91 10.27 5.85 22.37
N THR A 92 11.58 5.70 22.58
CA THR A 92 12.50 6.84 22.61
C THR A 92 12.63 7.49 21.23
N SER A 93 12.48 6.74 20.13
CA SER A 93 12.39 7.27 18.75
C SER A 93 11.20 8.22 18.56
N TYR A 94 10.17 8.07 19.39
CA TYR A 94 8.95 8.88 19.40
C TYR A 94 8.99 10.06 20.39
N GLN A 95 10.18 10.43 20.87
CA GLN A 95 10.41 11.66 21.64
C GLN A 95 11.41 12.58 20.92
N PRO A 96 10.95 13.46 20.00
CA PRO A 96 11.81 14.36 19.24
C PRO A 96 12.56 15.35 20.15
N VAL A 97 13.86 15.51 19.88
CA VAL A 97 14.76 16.50 20.49
C VAL A 97 14.95 17.67 19.52
N SER A 98 15.15 17.37 18.25
CA SER A 98 15.16 18.34 17.15
C SER A 98 14.51 17.70 15.92
N TYR A 99 14.45 18.43 14.81
CA TYR A 99 14.06 17.88 13.50
C TYR A 99 15.26 17.64 12.57
N ASP A 100 16.49 17.65 13.11
CA ASP A 100 17.67 17.19 12.37
C ASP A 100 17.62 15.67 12.22
N ILE A 101 17.97 15.15 11.04
CA ILE A 101 17.89 13.71 10.75
C ILE A 101 19.15 13.01 11.28
N SER A 102 19.07 12.64 12.56
CA SER A 102 20.14 12.05 13.36
C SER A 102 19.58 11.09 14.42
N SER A 103 18.74 10.14 13.98
CA SER A 103 18.19 9.08 14.82
C SER A 103 19.17 7.91 15.00
N ARG A 104 18.82 6.97 15.88
CA ARG A 104 19.46 5.62 15.97
C ARG A 104 19.58 4.89 14.61
N LEU A 105 18.66 5.18 13.68
CA LEU A 105 18.46 4.44 12.43
C LEU A 105 19.44 4.85 11.33
N GLY A 106 20.04 6.04 11.46
CA GLY A 106 21.01 6.59 10.52
C GLY A 106 21.00 8.12 10.50
N ASP A 107 21.99 8.69 9.82
CA ASP A 107 22.06 10.13 9.55
C ASP A 107 21.27 10.51 8.28
N ARG A 108 21.24 11.81 8.01
CA ARG A 108 20.69 12.42 6.79
C ARG A 108 21.19 11.78 5.48
N ASN A 109 22.44 11.33 5.44
CA ASN A 109 23.04 10.73 4.23
C ASN A 109 22.56 9.29 4.05
N ALA A 110 22.51 8.51 5.13
CA ALA A 110 21.94 7.16 5.14
C ALA A 110 20.44 7.17 4.80
N PHE A 111 19.69 8.18 5.26
CA PHE A 111 18.29 8.37 4.86
C PHE A 111 18.14 8.63 3.36
N ARG A 112 18.94 9.55 2.79
CA ARG A 112 18.97 9.82 1.34
C ARG A 112 19.38 8.58 0.52
N ALA A 113 20.39 7.85 0.96
CA ALA A 113 20.83 6.64 0.27
C ALA A 113 19.74 5.54 0.27
N MET A 114 18.92 5.50 1.32
CA MET A 114 17.80 4.58 1.45
C MET A 114 16.62 4.95 0.53
N THR A 115 16.22 6.22 0.47
CA THR A 115 15.17 6.66 -0.47
C THR A 115 15.57 6.43 -1.92
N GLU A 116 16.81 6.80 -2.29
CA GLU A 116 17.37 6.56 -3.63
C GLU A 116 17.43 5.05 -3.98
N ALA A 117 17.82 4.19 -3.01
CA ALA A 117 17.83 2.73 -3.19
C ALA A 117 16.42 2.13 -3.34
N CYS A 118 15.44 2.60 -2.57
CA CYS A 118 14.05 2.13 -2.64
C CYS A 118 13.36 2.60 -3.92
N HIS A 119 13.55 3.86 -4.33
CA HIS A 119 13.08 4.37 -5.62
C HIS A 119 13.67 3.58 -6.80
N GLY A 120 14.97 3.22 -6.73
CA GLY A 120 15.61 2.35 -7.71
C GLY A 120 15.01 0.94 -7.79
N ALA A 121 14.40 0.44 -6.71
CA ALA A 121 13.65 -0.81 -6.67
C ALA A 121 12.14 -0.67 -7.01
N GLY A 122 11.67 0.55 -7.31
CA GLY A 122 10.26 0.85 -7.57
C GLY A 122 9.39 0.90 -6.30
N VAL A 123 9.99 1.10 -5.13
CA VAL A 123 9.33 1.18 -3.82
C VAL A 123 9.40 2.61 -3.29
N LYS A 124 8.26 3.19 -2.92
CA LYS A 124 8.13 4.55 -2.40
C LYS A 124 8.33 4.60 -0.89
N VAL A 125 8.73 5.76 -0.34
CA VAL A 125 9.06 5.90 1.08
C VAL A 125 8.04 6.75 1.83
N ILE A 126 7.38 6.14 2.81
CA ILE A 126 6.53 6.80 3.81
C ILE A 126 7.35 7.00 5.08
N VAL A 127 7.34 8.20 5.65
CA VAL A 127 8.06 8.51 6.88
C VAL A 127 7.10 8.59 8.05
N ASP A 128 7.42 7.91 9.15
CA ASP A 128 6.71 8.09 10.42
C ASP A 128 7.10 9.44 11.04
N ALA A 129 6.13 10.34 11.21
CA ALA A 129 6.36 11.76 11.46
C ALA A 129 5.73 12.21 12.79
N VAL A 130 6.59 12.39 13.80
CA VAL A 130 6.21 12.82 15.15
C VAL A 130 6.16 14.34 15.22
N ILE A 131 4.94 14.88 15.07
CA ILE A 131 4.68 16.33 14.93
C ILE A 131 3.69 16.90 15.96
N ASN A 132 3.21 16.07 16.89
CA ASN A 132 2.34 16.50 17.99
C ASN A 132 3.12 17.12 19.16
N HIS A 133 4.28 16.55 19.48
CA HIS A 133 5.01 16.83 20.73
C HIS A 133 6.52 16.74 20.55
N MET A 134 7.24 17.26 21.55
CA MET A 134 8.67 17.02 21.79
C MET A 134 8.84 16.19 23.08
N THR A 135 10.07 15.98 23.54
CA THR A 135 10.39 15.15 24.73
C THR A 135 9.61 15.49 26.01
N ALA A 136 9.52 14.50 26.92
CA ALA A 136 8.97 14.65 28.27
C ALA A 136 10.00 15.14 29.34
N GLY A 137 11.24 15.47 28.98
CA GLY A 137 12.34 15.64 29.95
C GLY A 137 13.47 16.56 29.52
N SER A 138 14.68 16.31 30.02
CA SER A 138 15.90 17.05 29.67
C SER A 138 17.10 16.10 29.49
N GLY A 139 18.08 16.54 28.71
CA GLY A 139 19.29 15.75 28.44
C GLY A 139 19.97 16.14 27.14
N THR A 140 20.59 15.14 26.48
CA THR A 140 21.23 15.27 25.17
C THR A 140 20.60 14.25 24.21
N GLY A 141 20.30 14.66 22.97
CA GLY A 141 19.72 13.81 21.94
C GLY A 141 20.73 12.87 21.28
N THR A 142 20.27 12.08 20.31
CA THR A 142 21.12 11.16 19.53
C THR A 142 22.09 11.85 18.57
N GLY A 143 21.81 13.10 18.17
CA GLY A 143 22.67 13.95 17.33
C GLY A 143 23.58 14.88 18.14
N GLY A 144 23.40 14.95 19.46
CA GLY A 144 24.19 15.78 20.38
C GLY A 144 23.50 17.07 20.83
N THR A 145 22.26 17.33 20.43
CA THR A 145 21.51 18.52 20.86
C THR A 145 21.15 18.44 22.34
N ASN A 146 21.52 19.44 23.13
CA ASN A 146 21.07 19.57 24.51
C ASN A 146 19.68 20.19 24.57
N TYR A 147 18.79 19.64 25.39
CA TYR A 147 17.39 20.05 25.49
C TYR A 147 16.87 20.05 26.92
N ASN A 148 15.84 20.85 27.17
CA ASN A 148 14.99 20.77 28.35
C ASN A 148 13.51 20.71 27.93
N LYS A 149 12.64 20.28 28.84
CA LYS A 149 11.20 20.26 28.55
C LYS A 149 10.73 21.70 28.31
N TYR A 150 10.11 21.92 27.15
CA TYR A 150 9.70 23.23 26.59
C TYR A 150 10.84 24.20 26.23
N ASP A 151 12.11 23.79 26.21
CA ASP A 151 13.23 24.64 25.76
C ASP A 151 14.24 23.83 24.93
N TYR A 152 14.18 24.06 23.61
CA TYR A 152 14.92 23.39 22.56
C TYR A 152 15.73 24.47 21.82
N PRO A 153 16.99 24.73 22.21
CA PRO A 153 17.73 25.94 21.85
C PRO A 153 17.79 26.21 20.33
N GLY A 154 17.36 27.41 19.93
CA GLY A 154 17.29 27.82 18.53
C GLY A 154 16.09 27.28 17.74
N PHE A 155 15.26 26.44 18.35
CA PHE A 155 14.15 25.74 17.69
C PHE A 155 12.77 26.06 18.28
N TYR A 156 12.44 25.54 19.47
CA TYR A 156 11.18 25.78 20.17
C TYR A 156 11.43 26.23 21.62
N GLN A 157 10.59 27.15 22.11
CA GLN A 157 10.63 27.66 23.48
C GLN A 157 9.24 27.58 24.12
N VAL A 158 9.10 27.92 25.41
CA VAL A 158 7.89 27.65 26.21
C VAL A 158 6.58 28.19 25.63
N GLN A 159 6.62 29.25 24.82
CA GLN A 159 5.46 29.81 24.11
C GLN A 159 4.97 28.97 22.91
N ASP A 160 5.80 28.07 22.40
CA ASP A 160 5.54 27.22 21.22
C ASP A 160 4.82 25.91 21.56
N PHE A 161 4.39 25.76 22.82
CA PHE A 161 3.75 24.56 23.37
C PHE A 161 2.44 24.91 24.08
N HIS A 162 1.38 24.10 23.96
CA HIS A 162 0.04 24.40 24.51
C HIS A 162 0.05 24.63 26.04
N SER A 163 -0.85 25.47 26.56
CA SER A 163 -0.75 25.92 27.96
C SER A 163 -1.05 24.85 29.03
N CYS A 164 -1.69 23.73 28.66
CA CYS A 164 -2.08 22.69 29.60
C CYS A 164 -0.94 21.70 29.88
N ARG A 165 -0.20 21.92 30.98
CA ARG A 165 0.90 21.03 31.41
C ARG A 165 0.41 19.86 32.27
N LYS A 166 -0.59 19.13 31.78
CA LYS A 166 -1.21 17.98 32.47
C LYS A 166 -1.24 16.77 31.54
N HIS A 167 -1.13 15.57 32.11
CA HIS A 167 -1.41 14.35 31.37
C HIS A 167 -2.89 14.29 30.96
N ILE A 168 -3.15 13.91 29.71
CA ILE A 168 -4.51 13.63 29.19
C ILE A 168 -5.21 12.61 30.10
N SER A 169 -6.46 12.91 30.48
CA SER A 169 -7.22 12.19 31.51
C SER A 169 -8.66 11.86 31.13
N ASP A 170 -9.32 12.68 30.29
CA ASP A 170 -10.67 12.46 29.79
C ASP A 170 -10.75 12.58 28.27
N TYR A 171 -10.77 11.43 27.59
CA TYR A 171 -10.92 11.36 26.14
C TYR A 171 -12.31 11.82 25.63
N ARG A 172 -13.25 12.15 26.52
CA ARG A 172 -14.52 12.83 26.19
C ARG A 172 -14.42 14.36 26.23
N ASN A 173 -13.27 14.92 26.59
CA ASN A 173 -13.00 16.35 26.52
C ASN A 173 -11.99 16.65 25.40
N ARG A 174 -12.44 17.30 24.33
CA ARG A 174 -11.57 17.65 23.19
C ARG A 174 -10.37 18.50 23.61
N TYR A 175 -10.54 19.42 24.55
CA TYR A 175 -9.42 20.25 25.03
C TYR A 175 -8.37 19.40 25.76
N ASP A 176 -8.80 18.41 26.55
CA ASP A 176 -7.86 17.50 27.23
C ASP A 176 -7.16 16.57 26.21
N VAL A 177 -7.84 16.19 25.12
CA VAL A 177 -7.24 15.36 24.05
C VAL A 177 -6.26 16.13 23.16
N GLN A 178 -6.50 17.43 22.90
CA GLN A 178 -5.80 18.17 21.82
C GLN A 178 -4.95 19.37 22.28
N GLU A 179 -4.98 19.73 23.57
CA GLU A 179 -4.20 20.87 24.11
C GLU A 179 -3.41 20.51 25.39
N CYS A 180 -3.53 19.27 25.89
CA CYS A 180 -2.86 18.75 27.09
C CYS A 180 -1.92 17.58 26.73
N GLU A 181 -0.97 17.28 27.62
CA GLU A 181 0.20 16.46 27.30
C GLU A 181 -0.09 14.97 27.19
N LEU A 182 -0.01 14.43 25.97
CA LEU A 182 0.03 12.99 25.73
C LEU A 182 1.20 12.37 26.53
N LEU A 183 0.88 11.53 27.52
CA LEU A 183 1.86 10.87 28.41
C LEU A 183 2.87 11.81 29.12
N GLY A 184 2.60 13.12 29.17
CA GLY A 184 3.55 14.10 29.72
C GLY A 184 4.66 14.54 28.75
N LEU A 185 4.50 14.28 27.45
CA LEU A 185 5.34 14.79 26.36
C LEU A 185 5.06 16.29 26.15
N ALA A 186 6.08 17.07 25.73
CA ALA A 186 5.93 18.52 25.57
C ALA A 186 5.06 18.85 24.34
N ASP A 187 3.77 19.07 24.57
CA ASP A 187 2.73 19.19 23.55
C ASP A 187 2.80 20.51 22.76
N LEU A 188 2.96 20.43 21.43
CA LEU A 188 3.25 21.57 20.56
C LEU A 188 1.99 22.39 20.26
N ASN A 189 2.12 23.72 20.31
CA ASN A 189 1.05 24.65 19.96
C ASN A 189 0.84 24.66 18.44
N THR A 190 0.20 23.62 17.90
CA THR A 190 -0.08 23.48 16.46
C THR A 190 -1.07 24.52 15.94
N GLY A 191 -1.74 25.26 16.83
CA GLY A 191 -2.48 26.49 16.54
C GLY A 191 -1.59 27.67 16.12
N SER A 192 -0.31 27.66 16.50
CA SER A 192 0.67 28.72 16.23
C SER A 192 1.26 28.65 14.83
N ASP A 193 1.24 29.78 14.12
CA ASP A 193 1.81 29.91 12.77
C ASP A 193 3.33 29.67 12.70
N TYR A 194 4.05 29.91 13.81
CA TYR A 194 5.47 29.58 13.93
C TYR A 194 5.69 28.07 14.01
N VAL A 195 4.93 27.37 14.85
CA VAL A 195 4.99 25.91 15.02
C VAL A 195 4.60 25.21 13.71
N ARG A 196 3.47 25.60 13.09
CA ARG A 196 3.05 25.12 11.77
C ARG A 196 4.15 25.31 10.71
N GLY A 197 4.85 26.45 10.76
CA GLY A 197 5.98 26.75 9.87
C GLY A 197 7.20 25.84 10.11
N ARG A 198 7.56 25.59 11.37
CA ARG A 198 8.67 24.68 11.74
C ARG A 198 8.36 23.23 11.37
N ILE A 199 7.16 22.74 11.65
CA ILE A 199 6.70 21.39 11.24
C ILE A 199 6.71 21.24 9.72
N ALA A 200 6.09 22.18 8.98
CA ALA A 200 6.10 22.13 7.52
C ALA A 200 7.52 22.20 6.94
N GLY A 201 8.45 22.93 7.59
CA GLY A 201 9.87 22.94 7.25
C GLY A 201 10.50 21.55 7.32
N TYR A 202 10.25 20.79 8.40
CA TYR A 202 10.75 19.42 8.56
C TYR A 202 10.15 18.43 7.55
N LEU A 203 8.84 18.49 7.31
CA LEU A 203 8.20 17.65 6.30
C LEU A 203 8.75 17.98 4.89
N ASN A 204 8.98 19.25 4.58
CA ASN A 204 9.61 19.69 3.33
C ASN A 204 11.07 19.25 3.20
N ASP A 205 11.79 19.19 4.31
CA ASP A 205 13.17 18.70 4.35
C ASP A 205 13.22 17.20 4.03
N LEU A 206 12.34 16.39 4.62
CA LEU A 206 12.18 14.96 4.29
C LEU A 206 11.77 14.73 2.82
N LEU A 207 10.86 15.56 2.28
CA LEU A 207 10.54 15.55 0.84
C LEU A 207 11.79 15.85 -0.02
N SER A 208 12.67 16.76 0.41
CA SER A 208 13.93 17.08 -0.30
C SER A 208 14.97 15.94 -0.29
N LEU A 209 14.79 14.97 0.61
CA LEU A 209 15.57 13.74 0.69
C LEU A 209 14.91 12.56 -0.01
N GLY A 210 13.71 12.70 -0.60
CA GLY A 210 13.03 11.65 -1.37
C GLY A 210 11.93 10.89 -0.62
N ALA A 211 11.36 11.45 0.45
CA ALA A 211 10.10 10.92 0.98
C ALA A 211 8.93 11.15 -0.01
N ASP A 212 8.04 10.17 -0.17
CA ASP A 212 6.82 10.24 -0.97
C ASP A 212 5.58 10.63 -0.14
N GLY A 213 5.63 10.41 1.17
CA GLY A 213 4.50 10.57 2.06
C GLY A 213 4.84 10.36 3.53
N PHE A 214 3.82 10.42 4.39
CA PHE A 214 3.97 10.44 5.84
C PHE A 214 2.91 9.59 6.55
N ARG A 215 3.30 8.86 7.60
CA ARG A 215 2.38 8.42 8.67
C ARG A 215 2.47 9.47 9.76
N ILE A 216 1.37 10.17 10.03
CA ILE A 216 1.32 11.18 11.10
C ILE A 216 1.05 10.46 12.43
N ASP A 217 2.07 10.44 13.28
CA ASP A 217 2.02 9.91 14.65
C ASP A 217 1.06 10.72 15.52
N ALA A 218 0.35 10.04 16.43
CA ALA A 218 -0.53 10.67 17.42
C ALA A 218 -1.55 11.69 16.85
N ALA A 219 -1.92 11.59 15.56
CA ALA A 219 -2.66 12.64 14.83
C ALA A 219 -4.00 13.04 15.48
N LYS A 220 -4.62 12.14 16.26
CA LYS A 220 -5.78 12.44 17.12
C LYS A 220 -5.58 13.63 18.07
N HIS A 221 -4.37 13.82 18.55
CA HIS A 221 -3.99 14.85 19.52
C HIS A 221 -3.73 16.21 18.84
N ILE A 222 -3.63 16.24 17.51
CA ILE A 222 -3.55 17.48 16.73
C ILE A 222 -4.94 17.82 16.18
N ALA A 223 -5.34 19.10 16.23
CA ALA A 223 -6.59 19.54 15.59
C ALA A 223 -6.54 19.31 14.07
N ALA A 224 -7.60 18.76 13.48
CA ALA A 224 -7.65 18.48 12.03
C ALA A 224 -7.49 19.75 11.16
N SER A 225 -7.90 20.91 11.66
CA SER A 225 -7.64 22.23 11.06
C SER A 225 -6.14 22.56 10.96
N ASP A 226 -5.37 22.10 11.93
CA ASP A 226 -3.97 22.48 12.11
C ASP A 226 -3.07 21.55 11.29
N LEU A 227 -3.43 20.26 11.21
CA LEU A 227 -2.92 19.36 10.19
C LEU A 227 -3.17 19.89 8.77
N ALA A 228 -4.36 20.43 8.48
CA ALA A 228 -4.62 21.08 7.18
C ALA A 228 -3.77 22.35 6.97
N ALA A 229 -3.54 23.14 8.03
CA ALA A 229 -2.71 24.34 7.99
C ALA A 229 -1.19 24.08 7.93
N ILE A 230 -0.73 22.91 8.40
CA ILE A 230 0.62 22.38 8.20
C ILE A 230 0.75 21.86 6.77
N ARG A 231 -0.18 21.01 6.32
CA ARG A 231 -0.18 20.41 4.99
C ARG A 231 -0.20 21.45 3.86
N SER A 232 -0.92 22.56 4.04
CA SER A 232 -0.95 23.67 3.06
C SER A 232 0.35 24.49 2.97
N ARG A 233 1.27 24.35 3.94
CA ARG A 233 2.62 24.96 3.94
C ARG A 233 3.70 24.03 3.36
N MET A 234 3.33 22.82 2.94
CA MET A 234 4.27 21.88 2.34
C MET A 234 4.60 22.27 0.89
N SER A 235 5.82 21.93 0.44
CA SER A 235 6.26 22.05 -0.95
C SER A 235 5.49 21.10 -1.88
N ASN A 236 5.05 19.95 -1.36
CA ASN A 236 4.08 19.06 -1.99
C ASN A 236 2.88 18.82 -1.04
N PRO A 237 1.82 19.67 -1.09
CA PRO A 237 0.60 19.46 -0.31
C PRO A 237 -0.21 18.25 -0.80
N ASN A 238 0.18 17.58 -1.89
CA ASN A 238 -0.43 16.38 -2.43
C ASN A 238 0.34 15.08 -2.07
N ALA A 239 1.40 15.17 -1.24
CA ALA A 239 2.08 13.99 -0.70
C ALA A 239 1.09 13.05 0.00
N TYR A 240 1.34 11.74 -0.05
CA TYR A 240 0.44 10.78 0.60
C TYR A 240 0.53 10.95 2.13
N TRP A 241 -0.62 11.06 2.80
CA TRP A 241 -0.68 11.10 4.26
C TRP A 241 -1.60 9.99 4.73
N ILE A 242 -1.13 9.20 5.68
CA ILE A 242 -1.95 8.34 6.53
C ILE A 242 -1.82 8.82 7.98
N GLN A 243 -2.90 8.80 8.75
CA GLN A 243 -2.96 9.45 10.07
C GLN A 243 -3.36 8.46 11.15
N GLU A 244 -2.69 8.52 12.29
CA GLU A 244 -3.10 7.78 13.49
C GLU A 244 -4.22 8.50 14.22
N VAL A 245 -5.46 8.05 13.98
CA VAL A 245 -6.62 8.53 14.73
C VAL A 245 -7.38 7.33 15.26
N ILE A 246 -7.01 6.89 16.47
CA ILE A 246 -7.60 5.71 17.10
C ILE A 246 -9.09 5.97 17.39
N TYR A 247 -9.97 5.12 16.86
CA TYR A 247 -11.39 5.14 17.21
C TYR A 247 -11.60 4.74 18.68
N GLY A 248 -12.44 5.52 19.37
CA GLY A 248 -12.90 5.24 20.73
C GLY A 248 -14.37 5.63 20.91
N ALA A 249 -15.14 4.77 21.56
CA ALA A 249 -16.59 4.88 21.61
C ALA A 249 -17.06 5.99 22.57
N GLY A 250 -17.64 7.05 22.03
CA GLY A 250 -18.08 8.23 22.80
C GLY A 250 -16.95 9.17 23.21
N GLU A 251 -15.77 9.06 22.58
CA GLU A 251 -14.67 10.02 22.72
C GLU A 251 -14.90 11.26 21.84
N ALA A 252 -14.32 12.40 22.24
CA ALA A 252 -14.63 13.70 21.65
C ALA A 252 -13.98 13.98 20.29
N VAL A 253 -12.98 13.18 19.89
CA VAL A 253 -12.25 13.28 18.64
C VAL A 253 -12.35 11.95 17.89
N GLN A 254 -12.76 12.01 16.62
CA GLN A 254 -13.14 10.84 15.83
C GLN A 254 -12.38 10.73 14.49
N PRO A 255 -12.12 9.50 13.97
CA PRO A 255 -11.36 9.28 12.74
C PRO A 255 -11.91 10.01 11.51
N SER A 256 -13.24 10.20 11.44
CA SER A 256 -13.93 10.83 10.33
C SER A 256 -13.61 12.32 10.13
N GLU A 257 -13.04 12.99 11.13
CA GLU A 257 -12.64 14.40 11.05
C GLU A 257 -11.40 14.61 10.16
N TYR A 258 -10.57 13.57 9.99
CA TYR A 258 -9.24 13.65 9.40
C TYR A 258 -9.19 13.18 7.93
N LEU A 259 -10.32 12.75 7.37
CA LEU A 259 -10.42 12.23 5.99
C LEU A 259 -10.14 13.31 4.93
N GLY A 260 -10.22 14.59 5.30
CA GLY A 260 -9.86 15.73 4.47
C GLY A 260 -8.35 16.03 4.39
N THR A 261 -7.56 15.53 5.35
CA THR A 261 -6.10 15.77 5.45
C THR A 261 -5.25 14.56 5.08
N GLY A 262 -5.88 13.41 4.84
CA GLY A 262 -5.22 12.18 4.40
C GLY A 262 -6.17 10.99 4.47
N ASP A 263 -5.58 9.80 4.51
CA ASP A 263 -6.24 8.56 4.90
C ASP A 263 -6.00 8.34 6.41
N VAL A 264 -6.68 7.37 7.02
CA VAL A 264 -6.64 7.15 8.47
C VAL A 264 -6.51 5.66 8.79
N GLN A 265 -5.70 5.32 9.81
CA GLN A 265 -5.52 3.95 10.27
C GLN A 265 -6.79 3.43 10.97
N GLU A 266 -7.42 2.38 10.41
CA GLU A 266 -8.67 1.81 10.95
C GLU A 266 -8.37 0.76 12.03
N PHE A 267 -8.08 1.23 13.25
CA PHE A 267 -7.75 0.36 14.40
C PHE A 267 -8.82 -0.70 14.73
N ARG A 268 -10.09 -0.49 14.34
CA ARG A 268 -11.14 -1.50 14.54
C ARG A 268 -10.86 -2.74 13.68
N TYR A 269 -10.36 -2.57 12.46
CA TYR A 269 -10.00 -3.68 11.58
C TYR A 269 -9.01 -4.64 12.26
N ALA A 270 -7.93 -4.14 12.87
CA ALA A 270 -6.94 -5.01 13.49
C ALA A 270 -7.50 -5.72 14.75
N ARG A 271 -8.27 -5.00 15.59
CA ARG A 271 -8.87 -5.51 16.83
C ARG A 271 -9.97 -6.55 16.56
N ASP A 272 -10.84 -6.28 15.60
CA ASP A 272 -11.93 -7.19 15.24
C ASP A 272 -11.44 -8.40 14.45
N LEU A 273 -10.38 -8.28 13.64
CA LEU A 273 -9.78 -9.43 12.96
C LEU A 273 -9.19 -10.40 13.99
N LYS A 274 -8.56 -9.90 15.07
CA LYS A 274 -8.20 -10.72 16.24
C LYS A 274 -9.41 -11.39 16.88
N ARG A 275 -10.47 -10.62 17.19
CA ARG A 275 -11.71 -11.15 17.78
C ARG A 275 -12.25 -12.31 16.95
N VAL A 276 -12.33 -12.14 15.63
CA VAL A 276 -12.83 -13.15 14.70
C VAL A 276 -11.95 -14.40 14.70
N PHE A 277 -10.64 -14.27 14.45
CA PHE A 277 -9.73 -15.42 14.35
C PHE A 277 -9.56 -16.22 15.65
N GLN A 278 -9.83 -15.63 16.82
CA GLN A 278 -9.54 -16.28 18.12
C GLN A 278 -10.78 -16.60 18.96
N ASN A 279 -11.95 -16.03 18.67
CA ASN A 279 -13.14 -16.16 19.51
C ASN A 279 -14.46 -16.31 18.73
N GLU A 280 -14.47 -16.15 17.40
CA GLU A 280 -15.70 -16.21 16.60
C GLU A 280 -15.55 -17.12 15.37
N LYS A 281 -15.84 -16.61 14.15
CA LYS A 281 -15.95 -17.41 12.92
C LYS A 281 -15.48 -16.64 11.70
N LEU A 282 -14.58 -17.19 10.89
CA LEU A 282 -14.14 -16.56 9.62
C LEU A 282 -15.31 -16.29 8.65
N ALA A 283 -16.37 -17.12 8.69
CA ALA A 283 -17.59 -16.91 7.91
C ALA A 283 -18.25 -15.53 8.11
N TYR A 284 -18.02 -14.85 9.24
CA TYR A 284 -18.55 -13.51 9.50
C TYR A 284 -17.86 -12.41 8.65
N LEU A 285 -16.68 -12.67 8.09
CA LEU A 285 -15.90 -11.70 7.31
C LEU A 285 -16.49 -11.36 5.93
N ARG A 286 -17.62 -11.97 5.55
CA ARG A 286 -18.28 -11.84 4.24
C ARG A 286 -18.63 -10.41 3.82
N ASN A 287 -18.74 -9.47 4.76
CA ASN A 287 -18.99 -8.04 4.53
C ASN A 287 -18.00 -7.12 5.28
N TYR A 288 -16.82 -7.63 5.61
CA TYR A 288 -15.83 -6.94 6.45
C TYR A 288 -15.37 -5.61 5.84
N GLY A 289 -15.16 -4.58 6.66
CA GLY A 289 -14.92 -3.20 6.19
C GLY A 289 -16.13 -2.30 6.43
N GLU A 290 -16.54 -1.53 5.41
CA GLU A 290 -17.67 -0.58 5.48
C GLU A 290 -18.97 -1.21 6.03
N GLY A 291 -19.22 -2.49 5.72
CA GLY A 291 -20.38 -3.24 6.21
C GLY A 291 -20.40 -3.48 7.74
N TRP A 292 -19.29 -3.20 8.42
CA TRP A 292 -19.13 -3.24 9.88
C TRP A 292 -19.10 -1.82 10.50
N GLY A 293 -19.43 -0.78 9.72
CA GLY A 293 -19.40 0.61 10.17
C GLY A 293 -18.00 1.21 10.26
N TYR A 294 -17.03 0.64 9.53
CA TYR A 294 -15.68 1.19 9.41
C TYR A 294 -15.67 2.44 8.50
N LEU A 295 -14.51 3.09 8.40
CA LEU A 295 -14.29 4.17 7.42
C LEU A 295 -14.52 3.70 5.97
N SER A 296 -14.65 4.65 5.03
CA SER A 296 -14.73 4.29 3.61
C SER A 296 -13.41 3.68 3.13
N SER A 297 -13.51 2.65 2.28
CA SER A 297 -12.38 1.80 1.87
C SER A 297 -11.21 2.60 1.29
N GLY A 298 -11.49 3.54 0.37
CA GLY A 298 -10.49 4.44 -0.22
C GLY A 298 -10.01 5.57 0.70
N LYS A 299 -10.18 5.43 2.02
CA LYS A 299 -9.71 6.35 3.07
C LYS A 299 -9.15 5.63 4.31
N ALA A 300 -9.11 4.30 4.30
CA ALA A 300 -8.75 3.48 5.45
C ALA A 300 -7.45 2.72 5.22
N GLY A 301 -6.42 2.98 6.03
CA GLY A 301 -5.27 2.08 6.12
C GLY A 301 -5.57 0.92 7.07
N VAL A 302 -5.28 -0.31 6.65
CA VAL A 302 -5.61 -1.54 7.39
C VAL A 302 -4.37 -2.35 7.69
N PHE A 303 -4.35 -3.01 8.83
CA PHE A 303 -3.22 -3.78 9.35
C PHE A 303 -3.72 -4.94 10.21
N VAL A 304 -2.93 -6.01 10.32
CA VAL A 304 -3.19 -7.11 11.26
C VAL A 304 -2.68 -6.76 12.67
N ASN A 305 -1.63 -5.95 12.74
CA ASN A 305 -0.93 -5.49 13.94
C ASN A 305 -0.11 -4.24 13.63
N ASN A 306 0.24 -3.46 14.66
CA ASN A 306 1.27 -2.42 14.61
C ASN A 306 2.16 -2.50 15.87
N HIS A 307 3.13 -1.59 16.00
CA HIS A 307 4.08 -1.61 17.10
C HIS A 307 3.46 -1.47 18.50
N ASP A 308 2.38 -0.71 18.68
CA ASP A 308 1.67 -0.66 19.97
C ASP A 308 0.82 -1.89 20.22
N THR A 309 -0.01 -2.24 19.25
CA THR A 309 -1.13 -3.16 19.43
C THR A 309 -0.71 -4.63 19.50
N GLU A 310 0.44 -4.99 18.92
CA GLU A 310 1.04 -6.31 19.13
C GLU A 310 1.65 -6.46 20.54
N ARG A 311 2.04 -5.35 21.17
CA ARG A 311 2.76 -5.30 22.44
C ARG A 311 1.86 -5.14 23.66
N ASN A 312 0.73 -4.45 23.50
CA ASN A 312 -0.30 -4.37 24.54
C ASN A 312 -1.33 -5.53 24.44
N GLY A 313 -1.34 -6.29 23.34
CA GLY A 313 -2.20 -7.44 23.15
C GLY A 313 -3.59 -7.13 22.61
N GLU A 314 -3.85 -5.94 22.07
CA GLU A 314 -5.11 -5.60 21.39
C GLU A 314 -5.28 -6.32 20.05
N THR A 315 -4.19 -6.60 19.33
CA THR A 315 -4.22 -7.25 18.01
C THR A 315 -3.56 -8.62 18.02
N LEU A 316 -3.53 -9.29 16.87
CA LEU A 316 -2.65 -10.43 16.66
C LEU A 316 -1.18 -9.97 16.65
N SER A 317 -0.26 -10.93 16.65
CA SER A 317 1.20 -10.74 16.59
C SER A 317 1.85 -11.97 15.98
N TYR A 318 3.14 -11.91 15.63
CA TYR A 318 3.90 -13.08 15.15
C TYR A 318 3.83 -14.29 16.11
N LYS A 319 3.55 -14.06 17.41
CA LYS A 319 3.40 -15.08 18.46
C LYS A 319 2.09 -15.89 18.34
N ASN A 320 1.16 -15.51 17.47
CA ASN A 320 -0.14 -16.17 17.28
C ASN A 320 -0.16 -17.20 16.13
N GLY A 321 1.01 -17.57 15.57
CA GLY A 321 1.14 -18.71 14.66
C GLY A 321 0.30 -18.60 13.39
N SER A 322 -0.53 -19.62 13.12
CA SER A 322 -1.41 -19.67 11.95
C SER A 322 -2.40 -18.51 11.90
N ASP A 323 -3.00 -18.11 13.03
CA ASP A 323 -3.98 -17.01 13.07
C ASP A 323 -3.40 -15.72 12.46
N TYR A 324 -2.15 -15.41 12.82
CA TYR A 324 -1.45 -14.22 12.35
C TYR A 324 -1.14 -14.28 10.85
N THR A 325 -0.67 -15.44 10.38
CA THR A 325 -0.33 -15.66 8.97
C THR A 325 -1.61 -15.57 8.11
N LEU A 326 -2.66 -16.28 8.51
CA LEU A 326 -3.94 -16.31 7.81
C LEU A 326 -4.69 -14.98 7.85
N ALA A 327 -4.58 -14.21 8.94
CA ALA A 327 -5.10 -12.85 9.00
C ALA A 327 -4.40 -11.91 7.98
N ASN A 328 -3.09 -12.07 7.77
CA ASN A 328 -2.36 -11.32 6.74
C ASN A 328 -2.75 -11.76 5.32
N VAL A 329 -2.91 -13.07 5.08
CA VAL A 329 -3.42 -13.62 3.81
C VAL A 329 -4.82 -13.07 3.51
N PHE A 330 -5.73 -13.07 4.50
CA PHE A 330 -7.06 -12.48 4.36
C PHE A 330 -6.98 -10.98 4.06
N MET A 331 -6.20 -10.20 4.81
CA MET A 331 -6.07 -8.75 4.61
C MET A 331 -5.59 -8.39 3.20
N LEU A 332 -4.58 -9.09 2.69
CA LEU A 332 -4.05 -8.86 1.35
C LEU A 332 -5.01 -9.36 0.25
N ALA A 333 -5.82 -10.39 0.53
CA ALA A 333 -6.85 -10.87 -0.39
C ALA A 333 -8.13 -10.01 -0.42
N TRP A 334 -8.47 -9.32 0.66
CA TRP A 334 -9.78 -8.66 0.84
C TRP A 334 -9.83 -7.22 0.26
N PRO A 335 -10.89 -6.82 -0.47
CA PRO A 335 -10.97 -5.51 -1.15
C PRO A 335 -11.35 -4.32 -0.24
N TYR A 336 -10.86 -4.27 0.99
CA TYR A 336 -11.07 -3.15 1.90
C TYR A 336 -9.75 -2.52 2.36
N GLY A 337 -9.67 -1.20 2.31
CA GLY A 337 -8.55 -0.41 2.80
C GLY A 337 -7.24 -0.60 2.03
N THR A 338 -6.20 0.12 2.44
CA THR A 338 -4.84 0.06 1.91
C THR A 338 -3.96 -0.77 2.89
N PRO A 339 -3.37 -1.91 2.48
CA PRO A 339 -2.74 -2.83 3.44
C PRO A 339 -1.37 -2.36 3.93
N HIS A 340 -1.20 -2.31 5.25
CA HIS A 340 0.07 -2.10 5.95
C HIS A 340 0.51 -3.41 6.63
N VAL A 341 1.56 -4.04 6.09
CA VAL A 341 2.18 -5.25 6.65
C VAL A 341 3.25 -4.82 7.66
N HIS A 342 2.95 -4.96 8.95
CA HIS A 342 3.92 -4.64 10.01
C HIS A 342 5.01 -5.71 10.13
N SER A 343 6.26 -5.26 10.11
CA SER A 343 7.44 -6.10 10.19
C SER A 343 8.43 -5.53 11.20
N GLY A 344 8.59 -6.24 12.31
CA GLY A 344 9.41 -5.83 13.44
C GLY A 344 10.43 -6.89 13.83
N TYR A 345 10.50 -7.14 15.13
CA TYR A 345 11.47 -7.99 15.80
C TYR A 345 10.84 -8.65 17.05
N GLU A 346 11.51 -9.66 17.60
CA GLU A 346 11.07 -10.38 18.79
C GLU A 346 11.17 -9.53 20.06
N PHE A 347 10.17 -9.62 20.94
CA PHE A 347 10.13 -8.83 22.18
C PHE A 347 9.69 -9.67 23.39
N SER A 348 10.38 -9.50 24.51
CA SER A 348 10.04 -10.05 25.84
C SER A 348 8.95 -9.26 26.56
N ASP A 349 8.93 -7.95 26.36
CA ASP A 349 8.14 -6.97 27.10
C ASP A 349 7.68 -5.84 26.17
N ARG A 350 6.86 -4.92 26.70
CA ARG A 350 6.27 -3.83 25.91
C ARG A 350 7.31 -2.86 25.35
N ASP A 351 8.38 -2.57 26.09
CA ASP A 351 9.25 -1.43 25.84
C ASP A 351 10.51 -1.83 25.04
N ALA A 352 10.75 -3.14 24.90
CA ALA A 352 11.87 -3.75 24.19
C ALA A 352 12.26 -3.04 22.89
N GLY A 353 13.43 -2.40 22.89
CA GLY A 353 14.04 -1.76 21.72
C GLY A 353 14.51 -2.76 20.66
N PRO A 354 14.90 -2.28 19.46
CA PRO A 354 15.34 -3.13 18.36
C PRO A 354 16.66 -3.86 18.68
N PRO A 355 16.80 -5.13 18.29
CA PRO A 355 18.08 -5.82 18.37
C PRO A 355 19.12 -5.16 17.46
N ASN A 356 20.40 -5.32 17.82
CA ASN A 356 21.55 -4.79 17.08
C ASN A 356 21.45 -3.29 16.68
N GLY A 357 20.74 -2.48 17.49
CA GLY A 357 20.54 -1.05 17.20
C GLY A 357 19.80 -0.77 15.88
N GLY A 358 18.89 -1.67 15.49
CA GLY A 358 18.14 -1.59 14.24
C GLY A 358 18.84 -2.19 13.02
N HIS A 359 20.05 -2.76 13.16
CA HIS A 359 20.75 -3.37 12.02
C HIS A 359 20.26 -4.79 11.73
N VAL A 360 19.93 -5.05 10.46
CA VAL A 360 19.46 -6.37 10.01
C VAL A 360 20.52 -7.03 9.13
N ASN A 361 21.21 -8.02 9.70
CA ASN A 361 22.17 -8.86 8.96
C ASN A 361 21.44 -9.77 7.97
N ALA A 362 20.43 -10.49 8.47
CA ALA A 362 19.56 -11.36 7.71
C ALA A 362 18.20 -11.49 8.42
N CYS A 363 17.16 -11.86 7.69
CA CYS A 363 15.86 -12.18 8.29
C CYS A 363 15.88 -13.49 9.07
N TYR A 364 14.98 -13.63 10.04
CA TYR A 364 14.89 -14.78 10.96
C TYR A 364 16.18 -15.00 11.78
N SER A 365 17.03 -13.98 11.85
CA SER A 365 18.32 -13.96 12.54
C SER A 365 18.34 -12.76 13.50
N ASP A 366 19.14 -12.85 14.57
CA ASP A 366 19.32 -11.77 15.56
C ASP A 366 18.01 -11.21 16.18
N GLY A 367 16.92 -11.99 16.18
CA GLY A 367 15.61 -11.56 16.65
C GLY A 367 14.77 -10.79 15.63
N TRP A 368 15.18 -10.64 14.36
CA TRP A 368 14.37 -9.98 13.33
C TRP A 368 13.31 -10.92 12.73
N THR A 369 12.03 -10.63 12.99
CA THR A 369 10.91 -11.49 12.59
C THR A 369 10.54 -11.36 11.11
N CYS A 370 10.83 -10.23 10.45
CA CYS A 370 10.71 -10.04 9.00
C CYS A 370 9.36 -10.48 8.37
N GLN A 371 8.22 -10.13 8.98
CA GLN A 371 6.90 -10.58 8.49
C GLN A 371 6.60 -10.20 7.04
N HIS A 372 7.19 -9.11 6.53
CA HIS A 372 7.10 -8.69 5.12
C HIS A 372 7.70 -9.69 4.12
N ALA A 373 8.61 -10.58 4.59
CA ALA A 373 9.36 -11.56 3.79
C ALA A 373 8.88 -13.01 4.01
N TRP A 374 7.85 -13.24 4.84
CA TRP A 374 7.24 -14.57 5.00
C TRP A 374 6.52 -14.94 3.69
N ARG A 375 6.79 -16.11 3.09
CA ARG A 375 6.28 -16.47 1.75
C ARG A 375 4.77 -16.24 1.61
N GLN A 376 4.01 -16.71 2.60
CA GLN A 376 2.55 -16.60 2.71
C GLN A 376 2.04 -15.16 2.68
N ILE A 377 2.82 -14.19 3.18
CA ILE A 377 2.47 -12.77 3.24
C ILE A 377 3.03 -12.05 2.01
N ALA A 378 4.33 -12.22 1.74
CA ALA A 378 5.06 -11.59 0.65
C ALA A 378 4.46 -11.89 -0.72
N ASN A 379 4.02 -13.13 -0.97
CA ASN A 379 3.40 -13.50 -2.25
C ASN A 379 1.96 -13.02 -2.39
N MET A 380 1.29 -12.72 -1.27
CA MET A 380 -0.04 -12.11 -1.29
C MET A 380 -0.02 -10.62 -1.66
N VAL A 381 1.16 -9.99 -1.72
CA VAL A 381 1.34 -8.68 -2.36
C VAL A 381 1.18 -8.79 -3.88
N GLY A 382 1.75 -9.83 -4.49
CA GLY A 382 1.51 -10.18 -5.89
C GLY A 382 0.03 -10.45 -6.18
N PHE A 383 -0.65 -11.17 -5.28
CA PHE A 383 -2.10 -11.39 -5.32
C PHE A 383 -2.88 -10.07 -5.25
N ARG A 384 -2.57 -9.20 -4.27
CA ARG A 384 -3.23 -7.90 -4.06
C ARG A 384 -3.17 -7.04 -5.32
N ASN A 385 -1.96 -6.91 -5.90
CA ASN A 385 -1.73 -6.16 -7.13
C ASN A 385 -2.51 -6.74 -8.31
N ALA A 386 -2.48 -8.06 -8.53
CA ALA A 386 -3.24 -8.71 -9.60
C ALA A 386 -4.77 -8.55 -9.42
N ALA A 387 -5.24 -8.56 -8.17
CA ALA A 387 -6.65 -8.39 -7.80
C ALA A 387 -7.14 -6.92 -7.81
N ALA A 388 -6.26 -5.94 -8.04
CA ALA A 388 -6.59 -4.51 -7.93
C ALA A 388 -7.84 -4.11 -8.75
N GLY A 389 -8.73 -3.33 -8.14
CA GLY A 389 -10.00 -2.88 -8.75
C GLY A 389 -11.09 -3.95 -8.92
N THR A 390 -10.90 -5.19 -8.44
CA THR A 390 -11.93 -6.24 -8.51
C THR A 390 -12.68 -6.43 -7.18
N GLY A 391 -14.00 -6.66 -7.26
CA GLY A 391 -14.83 -7.04 -6.11
C GLY A 391 -14.73 -8.53 -5.75
N VAL A 392 -15.36 -8.91 -4.64
CA VAL A 392 -15.47 -10.31 -4.18
C VAL A 392 -16.42 -11.09 -5.10
N THR A 393 -16.00 -12.28 -5.53
CA THR A 393 -16.81 -13.22 -6.31
C THR A 393 -16.82 -14.60 -5.65
N ASN A 394 -17.78 -15.47 -5.99
CA ASN A 394 -17.80 -16.89 -5.57
C ASN A 394 -17.59 -17.15 -4.06
N TRP A 395 -18.07 -16.27 -3.18
CA TRP A 395 -17.91 -16.46 -1.73
C TRP A 395 -18.56 -17.78 -1.29
N TRP A 396 -17.78 -18.62 -0.63
CA TRP A 396 -18.18 -19.84 0.03
C TRP A 396 -17.65 -19.84 1.47
N ASP A 397 -18.47 -20.37 2.38
CA ASP A 397 -18.10 -20.65 3.76
C ASP A 397 -18.81 -21.93 4.23
N ASN A 398 -18.32 -22.52 5.33
CA ASN A 398 -18.96 -23.67 5.98
C ASN A 398 -19.85 -23.26 7.19
N GLY A 399 -20.13 -21.96 7.38
CA GLY A 399 -20.74 -21.42 8.60
C GLY A 399 -19.82 -21.39 9.83
N ASN A 400 -18.50 -21.58 9.64
CA ASN A 400 -17.47 -21.60 10.68
C ASN A 400 -16.15 -21.01 10.16
N ASP A 401 -15.03 -21.74 10.18
CA ASP A 401 -13.66 -21.21 9.99
C ASP A 401 -12.98 -21.71 8.71
N GLN A 402 -13.79 -22.18 7.76
CA GLN A 402 -13.41 -22.43 6.39
C GLN A 402 -14.12 -21.43 5.47
N ILE A 403 -13.33 -20.61 4.78
CA ILE A 403 -13.83 -19.61 3.82
C ILE A 403 -13.06 -19.66 2.51
N ALA A 404 -13.71 -19.32 1.41
CA ALA A 404 -13.06 -19.14 0.11
C ALA A 404 -13.77 -18.10 -0.74
N PHE A 405 -13.03 -17.33 -1.54
CA PHE A 405 -13.60 -16.34 -2.44
C PHE A 405 -12.66 -15.99 -3.60
N GLY A 406 -13.28 -15.60 -4.72
CA GLY A 406 -12.62 -14.98 -5.85
C GLY A 406 -12.51 -13.46 -5.73
N ARG A 407 -11.62 -12.89 -6.53
CA ARG A 407 -11.42 -11.45 -6.74
C ARG A 407 -11.54 -11.18 -8.24
N GLY A 408 -12.77 -10.89 -8.68
CA GLY A 408 -13.14 -10.86 -10.09
C GLY A 408 -12.78 -12.17 -10.81
N ASP A 409 -12.22 -12.04 -12.00
CA ASP A 409 -11.60 -13.11 -12.81
C ASP A 409 -10.09 -13.28 -12.53
N ARG A 410 -9.54 -12.56 -11.56
CA ARG A 410 -8.08 -12.33 -11.46
C ARG A 410 -7.37 -13.12 -10.37
N ALA A 411 -8.04 -13.39 -9.25
CA ALA A 411 -7.47 -14.16 -8.16
C ALA A 411 -8.53 -14.97 -7.40
N PHE A 412 -8.10 -15.95 -6.62
CA PHE A 412 -8.93 -16.78 -5.75
C PHE A 412 -8.14 -17.24 -4.53
N VAL A 413 -8.75 -17.16 -3.34
CA VAL A 413 -8.16 -17.59 -2.07
C VAL A 413 -9.11 -18.55 -1.35
N ALA A 414 -8.56 -19.52 -0.64
CA ALA A 414 -9.26 -20.37 0.32
C ALA A 414 -8.43 -20.47 1.61
N ILE A 415 -9.08 -20.38 2.76
CA ILE A 415 -8.47 -20.35 4.10
C ILE A 415 -9.17 -21.40 4.97
N ASN A 416 -8.40 -22.19 5.71
CA ASN A 416 -8.87 -23.17 6.67
C ASN A 416 -8.17 -22.98 8.02
N GLN A 417 -8.86 -22.36 8.98
CA GLN A 417 -8.34 -22.19 10.35
C GLN A 417 -8.85 -23.29 11.30
N GLU A 418 -9.63 -24.25 10.81
CA GLU A 418 -10.08 -25.41 11.58
C GLU A 418 -8.99 -26.48 11.75
N GLY A 419 -9.12 -27.30 12.80
CA GLY A 419 -8.18 -28.40 13.10
C GLY A 419 -8.24 -29.63 12.18
N GLY A 420 -8.99 -29.58 11.08
CA GLY A 420 -9.14 -30.69 10.13
C GLY A 420 -8.99 -30.24 8.67
N THR A 421 -8.54 -31.13 7.79
CA THR A 421 -8.28 -30.84 6.37
C THR A 421 -9.55 -30.46 5.60
N LEU A 422 -9.53 -29.30 4.93
CA LEU A 422 -10.58 -28.87 3.99
C LEU A 422 -10.31 -29.48 2.61
N THR A 423 -11.02 -30.55 2.26
CA THR A 423 -10.99 -31.17 0.92
C THR A 423 -12.24 -30.79 0.14
N ARG A 424 -12.11 -29.98 -0.93
CA ARG A 424 -13.26 -29.41 -1.66
C ARG A 424 -12.95 -29.08 -3.13
N THR A 425 -13.95 -29.25 -4.00
CA THR A 425 -13.99 -28.59 -5.32
C THR A 425 -14.59 -27.20 -5.16
N PHE A 426 -13.79 -26.17 -5.49
CA PHE A 426 -14.20 -24.77 -5.44
C PHE A 426 -14.69 -24.29 -6.80
N GLN A 427 -15.70 -23.42 -6.79
CA GLN A 427 -16.09 -22.63 -7.96
C GLN A 427 -15.33 -21.30 -7.91
N THR A 428 -14.75 -20.90 -9.03
CA THR A 428 -14.05 -19.64 -9.22
C THR A 428 -14.48 -18.98 -10.54
N SER A 429 -14.07 -17.73 -10.73
CA SER A 429 -14.19 -17.00 -12.00
C SER A 429 -12.82 -16.80 -12.67
N LEU A 430 -11.75 -17.39 -12.12
CA LEU A 430 -10.47 -17.54 -12.82
C LEU A 430 -10.71 -18.28 -14.16
N PRO A 431 -10.13 -17.82 -15.29
CA PRO A 431 -10.12 -18.56 -16.54
C PRO A 431 -9.49 -19.95 -16.38
N ALA A 432 -9.88 -20.89 -17.25
CA ALA A 432 -9.29 -22.21 -17.29
C ALA A 432 -7.76 -22.15 -17.56
N GLY A 433 -7.02 -23.05 -16.92
CA GLY A 433 -5.55 -23.08 -16.96
C GLY A 433 -4.93 -23.45 -15.60
N THR A 434 -3.60 -23.52 -15.57
CA THR A 434 -2.83 -23.93 -14.37
C THR A 434 -2.30 -22.71 -13.63
N TYR A 435 -2.48 -22.69 -12.30
CA TYR A 435 -2.09 -21.60 -11.41
C TYR A 435 -1.10 -22.08 -10.34
N CYS A 436 -0.09 -21.27 -10.02
CA CYS A 436 0.78 -21.47 -8.86
C CYS A 436 0.01 -21.25 -7.56
N ASP A 437 0.15 -22.15 -6.59
CA ASP A 437 -0.31 -21.89 -5.23
C ASP A 437 0.75 -21.09 -4.48
N VAL A 438 0.52 -19.79 -4.37
CA VAL A 438 1.56 -18.85 -3.91
C VAL A 438 1.73 -18.82 -2.39
N GLN A 439 0.89 -19.56 -1.64
CA GLN A 439 1.13 -19.87 -0.22
C GLN A 439 2.24 -20.91 -0.06
N HIS A 440 2.27 -21.90 -0.95
CA HIS A 440 3.16 -23.06 -0.87
C HIS A 440 4.40 -22.94 -1.77
N GLY A 441 4.29 -22.27 -2.91
CA GLY A 441 5.39 -22.02 -3.83
C GLY A 441 5.59 -20.54 -4.16
N ASP A 442 6.60 -20.27 -4.97
CA ASP A 442 6.89 -18.98 -5.57
C ASP A 442 6.69 -19.05 -7.10
N PRO A 443 6.12 -18.00 -7.73
CA PRO A 443 6.13 -17.82 -9.19
C PRO A 443 7.55 -17.88 -9.78
N THR A 444 7.75 -18.61 -10.88
CA THR A 444 9.05 -18.62 -11.59
C THR A 444 9.07 -17.64 -12.76
N THR A 445 10.23 -17.03 -13.00
CA THR A 445 10.43 -16.05 -14.11
C THR A 445 10.33 -16.67 -15.50
N SER A 446 10.52 -17.98 -15.62
CA SER A 446 10.29 -18.77 -16.86
C SER A 446 8.82 -19.09 -17.13
N GLY A 447 7.93 -18.79 -16.19
CA GLY A 447 6.63 -19.43 -16.07
C GLY A 447 6.71 -20.78 -15.33
N GLY A 448 5.65 -21.09 -14.58
CA GLY A 448 5.62 -22.18 -13.59
C GLY A 448 5.60 -21.71 -12.12
N CYS A 449 5.79 -22.66 -11.21
CA CYS A 449 5.71 -22.51 -9.76
C CYS A 449 6.79 -23.38 -9.10
N THR A 450 7.40 -22.95 -8.00
CA THR A 450 8.33 -23.79 -7.22
C THR A 450 7.64 -24.78 -6.28
N GLY A 451 6.31 -24.65 -6.10
CA GLY A 451 5.48 -25.49 -5.24
C GLY A 451 4.27 -26.09 -5.99
N PRO A 452 3.21 -26.47 -5.25
CA PRO A 452 1.98 -26.99 -5.82
C PRO A 452 1.35 -26.08 -6.88
N THR A 453 0.60 -26.68 -7.81
CA THR A 453 -0.20 -25.97 -8.80
C THR A 453 -1.61 -26.54 -8.85
N TYR A 454 -2.57 -25.70 -9.21
CA TYR A 454 -3.98 -26.07 -9.35
C TYR A 454 -4.49 -25.75 -10.73
N THR A 455 -5.11 -26.74 -11.39
CA THR A 455 -5.74 -26.58 -12.70
C THR A 455 -7.21 -26.20 -12.52
N VAL A 456 -7.56 -25.01 -12.99
CA VAL A 456 -8.95 -24.58 -13.16
C VAL A 456 -9.46 -25.12 -14.49
N ASN A 457 -10.58 -25.84 -14.47
CA ASN A 457 -11.19 -26.41 -15.68
C ASN A 457 -12.05 -25.39 -16.46
N SER A 458 -12.57 -25.79 -17.61
CA SER A 458 -13.45 -24.96 -18.48
C SER A 458 -14.76 -24.51 -17.83
N SER A 459 -15.18 -25.14 -16.73
CA SER A 459 -16.34 -24.74 -15.91
C SER A 459 -15.97 -23.79 -14.76
N GLY A 460 -14.71 -23.33 -14.68
CA GLY A 460 -14.23 -22.46 -13.60
C GLY A 460 -14.08 -23.19 -12.26
N GLN A 461 -13.74 -24.47 -12.27
CA GLN A 461 -13.62 -25.29 -11.05
C GLN A 461 -12.24 -25.90 -10.89
N PHE A 462 -11.77 -25.98 -9.63
CA PHE A 462 -10.58 -26.72 -9.23
C PHE A 462 -10.81 -27.44 -7.90
N ALA A 463 -10.10 -28.54 -7.66
CA ALA A 463 -10.16 -29.27 -6.39
C ALA A 463 -8.88 -29.02 -5.58
N ALA A 464 -9.03 -28.82 -4.26
CA ALA A 464 -7.92 -28.64 -3.34
C ALA A 464 -8.17 -29.32 -1.99
N SER A 465 -7.05 -29.61 -1.30
CA SER A 465 -7.00 -30.17 0.05
C SER A 465 -6.10 -29.28 0.89
N ILE A 466 -6.69 -28.49 1.80
CA ILE A 466 -5.98 -27.45 2.57
C ILE A 466 -5.77 -27.94 4.00
N GLY A 467 -4.55 -27.77 4.53
CA GLY A 467 -4.20 -28.22 5.89
C GLY A 467 -4.98 -27.48 6.98
N PRO A 468 -4.87 -27.92 8.25
CA PRO A 468 -5.35 -27.13 9.38
C PRO A 468 -4.43 -25.93 9.63
N GLY A 469 -4.99 -24.73 9.78
CA GLY A 469 -4.23 -23.49 9.96
C GLY A 469 -3.51 -23.00 8.69
N ASP A 470 -4.08 -23.28 7.52
CA ASP A 470 -3.43 -23.19 6.21
C ASP A 470 -4.33 -22.53 5.12
N ALA A 471 -3.75 -22.18 3.98
CA ALA A 471 -4.43 -21.51 2.88
C ALA A 471 -3.91 -21.92 1.49
N VAL A 472 -4.74 -21.72 0.47
CA VAL A 472 -4.38 -21.81 -0.96
C VAL A 472 -4.69 -20.47 -1.61
N ALA A 473 -3.76 -19.92 -2.41
CA ALA A 473 -3.96 -18.66 -3.10
C ALA A 473 -3.45 -18.69 -4.56
N LEU A 474 -4.34 -18.35 -5.49
CA LEU A 474 -4.13 -18.42 -6.94
C LEU A 474 -4.37 -17.05 -7.56
N TYR A 475 -3.50 -16.58 -8.48
CA TYR A 475 -3.78 -15.36 -9.25
C TYR A 475 -3.22 -15.37 -10.68
N ARG A 476 -3.86 -14.63 -11.58
CA ARG A 476 -3.46 -14.49 -12.99
C ARG A 476 -2.09 -13.81 -13.08
N GLY A 477 -1.12 -14.48 -13.71
CA GLY A 477 0.27 -14.02 -13.81
C GLY A 477 1.22 -14.67 -12.80
N ALA A 478 0.72 -15.39 -11.79
CA ALA A 478 1.53 -16.12 -10.80
C ALA A 478 2.33 -17.31 -11.37
N ALA A 479 2.24 -17.58 -12.67
CA ALA A 479 2.98 -18.64 -13.36
C ALA A 479 3.39 -18.23 -14.79
N GLY A 480 3.49 -16.92 -15.06
CA GLY A 480 3.52 -16.39 -16.43
C GLY A 480 2.12 -16.35 -17.06
N SER A 481 2.04 -16.35 -18.40
CA SER A 481 0.78 -16.54 -19.12
C SER A 481 0.15 -17.90 -18.74
N PRO A 482 -1.19 -18.01 -18.65
CA PRO A 482 -1.83 -19.30 -18.41
C PRO A 482 -1.45 -20.26 -19.53
N THR A 483 -0.85 -21.40 -19.17
CA THR A 483 -0.66 -22.52 -20.10
C THR A 483 -2.04 -22.94 -20.61
N PRO A 484 -2.25 -23.00 -21.95
CA PRO A 484 -3.47 -23.58 -22.49
C PRO A 484 -3.73 -24.99 -21.94
N ASP A 485 -5.01 -25.37 -21.98
CA ASP A 485 -5.56 -26.64 -21.52
C ASP A 485 -4.61 -27.85 -21.75
N PRO A 486 -4.33 -28.68 -20.73
CA PRO A 486 -3.52 -29.91 -20.87
C PRO A 486 -4.11 -30.96 -21.83
N SER A 487 -5.25 -30.69 -22.50
CA SER A 487 -5.67 -31.39 -23.72
C SER A 487 -4.73 -31.21 -24.93
N GLN A 488 -3.77 -30.28 -24.89
CA GLN A 488 -2.70 -30.17 -25.90
C GLN A 488 -1.36 -30.73 -25.43
N SER A 489 -0.84 -31.71 -26.17
CA SER A 489 0.47 -32.33 -25.90
C SER A 489 1.63 -31.35 -26.19
N PRO A 490 2.77 -31.44 -25.47
CA PRO A 490 3.99 -30.67 -25.77
C PRO A 490 4.62 -30.88 -27.15
N SER A 491 4.07 -31.77 -27.98
CA SER A 491 4.47 -32.02 -29.37
C SER A 491 4.09 -30.88 -30.34
N ASP A 492 3.07 -30.09 -30.01
CA ASP A 492 2.32 -29.33 -31.02
C ASP A 492 2.76 -27.86 -31.14
N ARG A 493 3.99 -27.54 -30.70
CA ARG A 493 4.61 -26.21 -30.83
C ARG A 493 5.93 -26.26 -31.59
N VAL A 494 6.17 -25.21 -32.38
CA VAL A 494 7.36 -25.02 -33.22
C VAL A 494 8.09 -23.76 -32.77
N ASN A 495 9.43 -23.84 -32.69
CA ASN A 495 10.26 -22.68 -32.41
C ASN A 495 10.31 -21.74 -33.62
N VAL A 496 9.75 -20.54 -33.46
CA VAL A 496 9.70 -19.48 -34.48
C VAL A 496 10.72 -18.41 -34.13
N THR A 497 11.68 -18.19 -35.02
CA THR A 497 12.70 -17.14 -34.88
C THR A 497 12.29 -15.93 -35.71
N PHE A 498 11.87 -14.86 -35.05
CA PHE A 498 11.71 -13.55 -35.64
C PHE A 498 13.08 -12.86 -35.69
N ALA A 499 13.48 -12.38 -36.87
CA ALA A 499 14.78 -11.74 -37.08
C ALA A 499 14.62 -10.51 -37.98
N VAL A 500 14.60 -9.30 -37.40
CA VAL A 500 14.38 -8.05 -38.14
C VAL A 500 15.64 -7.18 -38.18
N THR A 501 16.05 -6.77 -39.38
CA THR A 501 17.05 -5.71 -39.56
C THR A 501 16.41 -4.36 -39.27
N ALA A 502 16.85 -3.70 -38.18
CA ALA A 502 16.34 -2.42 -37.73
C ALA A 502 17.44 -1.63 -37.00
N THR A 503 17.79 -0.46 -37.51
CA THR A 503 18.61 0.50 -36.76
C THR A 503 17.76 1.19 -35.68
N THR A 504 18.39 1.60 -34.58
CA THR A 504 17.77 2.38 -33.50
C THR A 504 18.70 3.49 -33.02
N VAL A 505 18.15 4.47 -32.32
CA VAL A 505 18.94 5.40 -31.49
C VAL A 505 18.98 4.90 -30.04
N TRP A 506 19.88 5.46 -29.22
CA TRP A 506 20.00 5.08 -27.82
C TRP A 506 18.68 5.31 -27.07
N GLY A 507 18.23 4.32 -26.29
CA GLY A 507 16.93 4.31 -25.62
C GLY A 507 15.79 3.63 -26.40
N GLN A 508 15.92 3.40 -27.72
CA GLN A 508 14.95 2.66 -28.52
C GLN A 508 15.28 1.16 -28.58
N ASN A 509 14.29 0.31 -28.29
CA ASN A 509 14.37 -1.15 -28.35
C ASN A 509 13.29 -1.73 -29.28
N ILE A 510 13.61 -2.83 -29.97
CA ILE A 510 12.67 -3.52 -30.89
C ILE A 510 11.92 -4.64 -30.16
N PHE A 511 10.62 -4.74 -30.44
CA PHE A 511 9.72 -5.79 -29.96
C PHE A 511 8.92 -6.35 -31.14
N VAL A 512 8.39 -7.56 -31.00
CA VAL A 512 7.40 -8.15 -31.91
C VAL A 512 6.05 -8.31 -31.22
N VAL A 513 4.96 -8.01 -31.95
CA VAL A 513 3.58 -8.11 -31.47
C VAL A 513 2.68 -8.64 -32.61
N GLY A 514 1.61 -9.35 -32.28
CA GLY A 514 0.75 -10.01 -33.27
C GLY A 514 -0.61 -10.39 -32.73
N ASP A 515 -1.45 -10.98 -33.58
CA ASP A 515 -2.82 -11.39 -33.25
C ASP A 515 -2.88 -12.49 -32.18
N HIS A 516 -1.97 -13.47 -32.28
CA HIS A 516 -1.90 -14.61 -31.39
C HIS A 516 -1.69 -14.20 -29.91
N PRO A 517 -2.31 -14.87 -28.92
CA PRO A 517 -2.12 -14.58 -27.50
C PRO A 517 -0.66 -14.59 -27.03
N ASP A 518 0.16 -15.47 -27.60
CA ASP A 518 1.60 -15.58 -27.33
C ASP A 518 2.43 -14.44 -27.97
N LEU A 519 1.87 -13.73 -28.96
CA LEU A 519 2.43 -12.51 -29.55
C LEU A 519 1.75 -11.25 -28.99
N GLY A 520 1.08 -11.35 -27.84
CA GLY A 520 0.52 -10.21 -27.11
C GLY A 520 -0.88 -9.77 -27.52
N SER A 521 -1.49 -10.34 -28.57
CA SER A 521 -2.80 -9.94 -29.11
C SER A 521 -2.91 -8.44 -29.40
N TRP A 522 -1.99 -7.95 -30.24
CA TRP A 522 -1.83 -6.56 -30.67
C TRP A 522 -1.62 -5.50 -29.57
N ASN A 523 -1.48 -5.88 -28.31
CA ASN A 523 -1.18 -4.96 -27.21
C ASN A 523 0.34 -4.67 -27.12
N PRO A 524 0.80 -3.41 -27.30
CA PRO A 524 2.22 -3.03 -27.18
C PRO A 524 2.89 -3.34 -25.84
N ASP A 525 2.12 -3.44 -24.76
CA ASP A 525 2.62 -3.75 -23.41
C ASP A 525 2.69 -5.26 -23.15
N ARG A 526 2.19 -6.07 -24.09
CA ARG A 526 2.41 -7.52 -24.17
C ARG A 526 3.30 -7.92 -25.35
N ALA A 527 3.92 -6.95 -26.03
CA ALA A 527 4.87 -7.20 -27.11
C ALA A 527 6.14 -7.87 -26.57
N LEU A 528 6.72 -8.81 -27.31
CA LEU A 528 7.89 -9.57 -26.87
C LEU A 528 9.19 -8.83 -27.22
N PRO A 529 10.10 -8.57 -26.26
CA PRO A 529 11.37 -7.90 -26.54
C PRO A 529 12.28 -8.76 -27.43
N MET A 530 13.00 -8.11 -28.34
CA MET A 530 13.98 -8.77 -29.21
C MET A 530 15.41 -8.43 -28.76
N SER A 531 16.33 -9.39 -28.93
CA SER A 531 17.73 -9.21 -28.56
C SER A 531 18.52 -8.47 -29.65
N ALA A 532 19.27 -7.43 -29.25
CA ALA A 532 20.19 -6.68 -30.10
C ALA A 532 21.57 -7.35 -30.28
N ALA A 533 21.76 -8.60 -29.82
CA ALA A 533 23.06 -9.30 -29.85
C ALA A 533 23.64 -9.57 -31.27
N SER A 534 22.91 -9.20 -32.33
CA SER A 534 23.38 -9.23 -33.72
C SER A 534 23.10 -7.91 -34.47
N TYR A 535 23.06 -6.78 -33.74
CA TYR A 535 22.74 -5.46 -34.26
C TYR A 535 23.52 -5.12 -35.56
N PRO A 536 22.88 -4.64 -36.63
CA PRO A 536 21.49 -4.11 -36.70
C PRO A 536 20.38 -5.16 -36.84
N GLN A 537 20.67 -6.47 -36.75
CA GLN A 537 19.64 -7.50 -36.69
C GLN A 537 19.20 -7.76 -35.24
N TRP A 538 17.91 -7.59 -34.99
CA TRP A 538 17.25 -7.92 -33.73
C TRP A 538 16.62 -9.31 -33.85
N ARG A 539 16.77 -10.15 -32.82
CA ARG A 539 16.34 -11.56 -32.88
C ARG A 539 15.55 -11.98 -31.65
N LEU A 540 14.49 -12.76 -31.85
CA LEU A 540 13.76 -13.48 -30.81
C LEU A 540 13.35 -14.86 -31.33
N THR A 541 13.60 -15.92 -30.55
CA THR A 541 13.04 -17.25 -30.80
C THR A 541 11.99 -17.56 -29.74
N THR A 542 10.78 -17.91 -30.15
CA THR A 542 9.65 -18.23 -29.26
C THR A 542 8.83 -19.42 -29.80
N PRO A 543 8.36 -20.35 -28.96
CA PRO A 543 7.57 -21.50 -29.40
C PRO A 543 6.11 -21.11 -29.66
N LEU A 544 5.64 -21.17 -30.91
CA LEU A 544 4.25 -20.91 -31.30
C LEU A 544 3.52 -22.19 -31.71
N PRO A 545 2.16 -22.25 -31.64
CA PRO A 545 1.40 -23.43 -32.06
C PRO A 545 1.68 -23.82 -33.51
N SER A 546 1.98 -25.10 -33.71
CA SER A 546 2.22 -25.70 -35.03
C SER A 546 0.97 -25.62 -35.91
N GLY A 547 1.15 -25.50 -37.22
CA GLY A 547 0.05 -25.36 -38.20
C GLY A 547 -0.74 -24.04 -38.15
N SER A 548 -0.51 -23.18 -37.15
CA SER A 548 -1.25 -21.93 -36.99
C SER A 548 -0.89 -20.88 -38.05
N ALA A 549 -1.87 -20.10 -38.50
CA ALA A 549 -1.63 -18.87 -39.23
C ALA A 549 -1.60 -17.70 -38.23
N ILE A 550 -0.57 -16.85 -38.33
CA ILE A 550 -0.37 -15.69 -37.47
C ILE A 550 -0.25 -14.40 -38.29
N GLN A 551 -0.65 -13.29 -37.68
CA GLN A 551 -0.32 -11.94 -38.12
C GLN A 551 0.56 -11.24 -37.09
N TYR A 552 1.57 -10.49 -37.54
CA TYR A 552 2.50 -9.79 -36.66
C TYR A 552 3.03 -8.47 -37.26
N LYS A 553 3.61 -7.65 -36.38
CA LYS A 553 4.41 -6.46 -36.71
C LYS A 553 5.55 -6.30 -35.71
N TYR A 554 6.59 -5.60 -36.15
CA TYR A 554 7.61 -5.05 -35.25
C TYR A 554 7.21 -3.65 -34.75
N ILE A 555 7.58 -3.35 -33.50
CA ILE A 555 7.43 -2.03 -32.88
C ILE A 555 8.75 -1.59 -32.24
N ARG A 556 9.03 -0.28 -32.23
CA ARG A 556 10.03 0.37 -31.38
C ARG A 556 9.32 0.85 -30.11
N LYS A 557 9.88 0.56 -28.94
CA LYS A 557 9.48 1.21 -27.67
C LYS A 557 10.65 2.00 -27.08
N GLU A 558 10.32 3.12 -26.44
CA GLU A 558 11.25 4.01 -25.72
C GLU A 558 10.97 3.96 -24.20
N SER A 559 11.95 4.38 -23.39
CA SER A 559 11.83 4.41 -21.92
C SER A 559 10.78 5.41 -21.38
N ASN A 560 10.35 6.35 -22.21
CA ASN A 560 9.26 7.30 -21.95
C ASN A 560 7.85 6.71 -22.23
N GLY A 561 7.76 5.45 -22.68
CA GLY A 561 6.50 4.79 -23.07
C GLY A 561 6.05 5.04 -24.51
N HIS A 562 6.77 5.83 -25.30
CA HIS A 562 6.47 6.06 -26.72
C HIS A 562 6.62 4.77 -27.54
N VAL A 563 5.66 4.52 -28.45
CA VAL A 563 5.61 3.33 -29.30
C VAL A 563 5.46 3.72 -30.76
N THR A 564 6.45 3.34 -31.59
CA THR A 564 6.38 3.49 -33.05
C THR A 564 6.19 2.11 -33.70
N TRP A 565 5.16 1.94 -34.50
CA TRP A 565 4.89 0.72 -35.26
C TRP A 565 5.59 0.75 -36.62
N GLU A 566 5.92 -0.41 -37.18
CA GLU A 566 6.33 -0.49 -38.59
C GLU A 566 5.17 -0.24 -39.56
N SER A 567 5.48 0.27 -40.75
CA SER A 567 4.50 0.71 -41.74
C SER A 567 3.87 -0.42 -42.57
N GLY A 568 2.87 -0.05 -43.38
CA GLY A 568 2.16 -0.97 -44.28
C GLY A 568 1.26 -1.99 -43.56
N ASN A 569 0.85 -3.01 -44.30
CA ASN A 569 -0.01 -4.09 -43.78
C ASN A 569 0.74 -4.98 -42.78
N ASN A 570 -0.01 -5.71 -41.96
CA ASN A 570 0.54 -6.75 -41.07
C ASN A 570 1.37 -7.77 -41.86
N ARG A 571 2.43 -8.29 -41.24
CA ARG A 571 3.14 -9.47 -41.74
C ARG A 571 2.31 -10.70 -41.43
N THR A 572 2.40 -11.72 -42.27
CA THR A 572 1.67 -12.98 -42.11
C THR A 572 2.64 -14.15 -42.22
N ALA A 573 2.44 -15.18 -41.40
CA ALA A 573 3.19 -16.43 -41.50
C ALA A 573 2.30 -17.61 -41.14
N THR A 574 2.57 -18.78 -41.73
CA THR A 574 2.01 -20.05 -41.28
C THR A 574 3.11 -20.82 -40.59
N ILE A 575 2.88 -21.21 -39.34
CA ILE A 575 3.81 -22.02 -38.56
C ILE A 575 3.74 -23.46 -39.10
N PRO A 576 4.87 -24.12 -39.42
CA PRO A 576 4.83 -25.50 -39.91
C PRO A 576 4.31 -26.46 -38.83
N ASN A 577 3.91 -27.67 -39.25
CA ASN A 577 3.40 -28.69 -38.33
C ASN A 577 4.51 -29.34 -37.46
N SER A 578 5.79 -29.08 -37.77
CA SER A 578 6.96 -29.56 -37.02
C SER A 578 8.22 -28.78 -37.37
N GLY A 579 9.30 -28.99 -36.62
CA GLY A 579 10.62 -28.40 -36.89
C GLY A 579 10.80 -27.00 -36.32
N THR A 580 11.36 -26.08 -37.12
CA THR A 580 11.56 -24.67 -36.77
C THR A 580 11.16 -23.76 -37.93
N LEU A 581 10.82 -22.51 -37.63
CA LEU A 581 10.60 -21.45 -38.62
C LEU A 581 11.56 -20.30 -38.33
N THR A 582 12.07 -19.64 -39.38
CA THR A 582 12.79 -18.36 -39.25
C THR A 582 12.19 -17.35 -40.21
N LEU A 583 11.80 -16.19 -39.67
CA LEU A 583 11.20 -15.07 -40.37
C LEU A 583 12.25 -13.95 -40.41
N THR A 584 12.90 -13.79 -41.56
CA THR A 584 13.97 -12.81 -41.77
C THR A 584 13.41 -11.58 -42.47
N ASP A 585 13.32 -10.49 -41.75
CA ASP A 585 12.63 -9.26 -42.16
C ASP A 585 13.58 -8.05 -42.20
N ASN A 586 13.19 -7.03 -42.95
CA ASN A 586 13.72 -5.67 -42.80
C ASN A 586 12.58 -4.76 -42.31
N TRP A 587 12.87 -3.84 -41.39
CA TRP A 587 11.90 -2.89 -40.84
C TRP A 587 11.21 -2.06 -41.94
N ARG A 588 9.88 -1.90 -41.86
CA ARG A 588 9.11 -1.05 -42.77
C ARG A 588 8.96 0.36 -42.18
N ASN A 589 9.54 1.36 -42.84
CA ASN A 589 9.39 2.79 -42.50
C ASN A 589 8.11 3.36 -43.11
#